data_AF-A0A848ZQK4-F1
#
_entry.id   AF-A0A848ZQK4-F1
#
_cell.length_a   1.000
_cell.length_b   1.000
_cell.length_c   1.000
_cell.angle_alpha   90.00
_cell.angle_beta   90.00
_cell.angle_gamma   90.00
#
_symmetry.space_group_name_H-M   'P 1'
#
loop_
_entity.id
_entity.type
_entity.pdbx_description
1 polymer ?
#
loop_
_entity_poly.entity_id
_entity_poly.type
_entity_poly.pdbx_seq_one_letter_code
_entity_poly.pdbx_strand_id
1 'polypeptide(L)'
;MVNIRRIKKVLKSQPTIEGAGVHLKRAFGYQQVPELDPFLLLDDFHSSNPDEYIKGFPWHPHRGIETITYVLYGKVEHGDSMGNKGTIHSGNVQWMTAG
;
A
#
# COMPACT_ATOMS: atom_id res chain seq x y z
N MET A 1 13.54 21.17 -27.10
CA MET A 1 14.35 20.86 -25.89
C MET A 1 13.48 20.09 -24.92
N VAL A 2 13.96 18.98 -24.37
CA VAL A 2 13.21 18.21 -23.36
C VAL A 2 13.23 18.98 -22.06
N ASN A 3 12.06 19.33 -21.53
CA ASN A 3 11.92 19.98 -20.24
C ASN A 3 11.99 18.91 -19.14
N ILE A 4 13.13 18.82 -18.45
CA ILE A 4 13.35 17.83 -17.39
C ILE A 4 12.64 18.31 -16.11
N ARG A 5 11.72 17.50 -15.58
CA ARG A 5 11.07 17.77 -14.29
C ARG A 5 12.11 17.73 -13.18
N ARG A 6 12.15 18.78 -12.35
CA ARG A 6 13.00 18.84 -11.15
C ARG A 6 12.25 18.31 -9.94
N ILE A 7 12.99 17.73 -8.99
CA ILE A 7 12.44 17.35 -7.68
C ILE A 7 11.98 18.63 -6.97
N LYS A 8 10.69 18.72 -6.65
CA LYS A 8 10.12 19.86 -5.91
C LYS A 8 10.22 19.67 -4.39
N LYS A 9 10.03 18.44 -3.92
CA LYS A 9 9.98 18.09 -2.50
C LYS A 9 10.44 16.64 -2.31
N VAL A 10 11.11 16.36 -1.19
CA VAL A 10 11.44 15.01 -0.74
C VAL A 10 10.72 14.77 0.59
N LEU A 11 9.93 13.71 0.65
CA LEU A 11 9.20 13.30 1.86
C LEU A 11 9.92 12.09 2.46
N LYS A 12 10.19 12.14 3.77
CA LYS A 12 10.67 10.97 4.51
C LYS A 12 9.47 10.18 5.01
N SER A 13 9.42 8.89 4.68
CA SER A 13 8.38 8.00 5.18
C SER A 13 8.40 7.91 6.70
N GLN A 14 7.24 7.80 7.32
CA GLN A 14 7.08 7.70 8.77
C GLN A 14 6.76 6.24 9.17
N PRO A 15 7.37 5.70 10.25
CA PRO A 15 6.93 4.43 10.83
C PRO A 15 5.45 4.52 11.21
N THR A 16 4.67 3.49 10.93
CA THR A 16 3.23 3.44 11.21
C THR A 16 2.82 2.01 11.53
N ILE A 17 1.78 1.86 12.35
CA ILE A 17 1.17 0.57 12.70
C ILE A 17 -0.27 0.57 12.18
N GLU A 18 -0.65 -0.45 11.43
CA GLU A 18 -1.99 -0.61 10.84
C GLU A 18 -2.50 -2.05 10.96
N GLY A 19 -3.76 -2.29 10.58
CA GLY A 19 -4.34 -3.64 10.57
C GLY A 19 -4.30 -4.31 11.94
N ALA A 20 -3.86 -5.58 11.98
CA ALA A 20 -3.71 -6.33 13.23
C ALA A 20 -2.34 -6.12 13.91
N GLY A 21 -1.80 -4.90 13.83
CA GLY A 21 -0.49 -4.55 14.39
C GLY A 21 0.67 -4.69 13.41
N VAL A 22 0.41 -4.51 12.12
CA VAL A 22 1.43 -4.58 11.07
C VAL A 22 2.27 -3.31 11.08
N HIS A 23 3.58 -3.47 11.18
CA HIS A 23 4.54 -2.38 11.07
C HIS A 23 4.81 -2.08 9.59
N LEU A 24 4.75 -0.80 9.22
CA LEU A 24 5.01 -0.33 7.87
C LEU A 24 5.63 1.06 7.88
N LYS A 25 6.02 1.55 6.70
CA LYS A 25 6.44 2.95 6.51
C LYS A 25 5.50 3.67 5.56
N ARG A 26 4.82 4.70 6.06
CA ARG A 26 3.92 5.55 5.26
C ARG A 26 4.70 6.67 4.59
N ALA A 27 4.74 6.68 3.27
CA ALA A 27 5.41 7.73 2.48
C ALA A 27 4.54 8.99 2.37
N PHE A 28 3.24 8.82 2.11
CA PHE A 28 2.23 9.87 2.14
C PHE A 28 0.84 9.28 2.44
N GLY A 29 -0.09 10.15 2.82
CA GLY A 29 -1.47 9.82 3.13
C GLY A 29 -2.37 11.06 3.03
N TYR A 30 -3.49 11.03 3.76
CA TYR A 30 -4.50 12.09 3.77
C TYR A 30 -3.95 13.51 3.98
N GLN A 31 -2.90 13.67 4.79
CA GLN A 31 -2.29 14.97 5.08
C GLN A 31 -1.66 15.66 3.86
N GLN A 32 -1.42 14.93 2.77
CA GLN A 32 -0.86 15.46 1.53
C GLN A 32 -1.92 15.74 0.47
N VAL A 33 -3.21 15.53 0.77
CA VAL A 33 -4.29 15.93 -0.12
C VAL A 33 -4.50 17.45 -0.01
N PRO A 34 -4.65 18.20 -1.12
CA PRO A 34 -4.75 17.74 -2.51
C PRO A 34 -3.42 17.77 -3.30
N GLU A 35 -2.27 18.01 -2.66
CA GLU A 35 -0.97 18.14 -3.35
C GLU A 35 -0.60 16.90 -4.18
N LEU A 36 -1.01 15.70 -3.73
CA LEU A 36 -0.71 14.42 -4.37
C LEU A 36 -1.90 13.77 -5.10
N ASP A 37 -3.01 14.48 -5.26
CA ASP A 37 -4.15 14.03 -6.09
C ASP A 37 -3.65 13.52 -7.47
N PRO A 38 -3.98 12.28 -7.90
CA PRO A 38 -5.01 11.35 -7.39
C PRO A 38 -4.53 10.28 -6.40
N PHE A 39 -3.30 10.37 -5.91
CA PHE A 39 -2.75 9.39 -4.97
C PHE A 39 -3.12 9.75 -3.53
N LEU A 40 -3.85 8.85 -2.87
CA LEU A 40 -4.37 9.08 -1.52
C LEU A 40 -3.44 8.57 -0.42
N LEU A 41 -2.69 7.49 -0.69
CA LEU A 41 -1.84 6.81 0.29
C LEU A 41 -0.77 5.96 -0.41
N LEU A 42 0.43 5.90 0.19
CA LEU A 42 1.47 4.95 -0.20
C LEU A 42 2.17 4.42 1.06
N ASP A 43 2.03 3.12 1.29
CA ASP A 43 2.66 2.39 2.38
C ASP A 43 3.68 1.37 1.83
N ASP A 44 4.84 1.30 2.47
CA ASP A 44 5.88 0.31 2.23
C ASP A 44 5.88 -0.72 3.36
N PHE A 45 5.47 -1.94 3.04
CA PHE A 45 5.43 -3.09 3.94
C PHE A 45 6.74 -3.87 3.81
N HIS A 46 7.67 -3.67 4.73
CA HIS A 46 8.86 -4.50 4.83
C HIS A 46 9.24 -4.73 6.28
N SER A 47 9.54 -5.98 6.60
CA SER A 47 10.27 -6.34 7.81
C SER A 47 10.90 -7.72 7.62
N SER A 48 12.04 -7.92 8.27
CA SER A 48 12.65 -9.25 8.42
C SER A 48 12.13 -9.99 9.65
N ASN A 49 11.31 -9.34 10.48
CA ASN A 49 10.69 -9.93 11.67
C ASN A 49 9.23 -10.32 11.37
N PRO A 50 8.89 -11.62 11.29
CA PRO A 50 7.53 -12.08 11.02
C PRO A 50 6.48 -11.53 11.98
N ASP A 51 6.81 -11.35 13.26
CA ASP A 51 5.87 -10.86 14.28
C ASP A 51 5.32 -9.47 13.95
N GLU A 52 6.06 -8.69 13.15
CA GLU A 52 5.69 -7.34 12.74
C GLU A 52 4.72 -7.31 11.55
N TYR A 53 4.44 -8.43 10.87
CA TYR A 53 3.56 -8.40 9.70
C TYR A 53 2.63 -9.60 9.55
N ILE A 54 2.91 -10.75 10.18
CA ILE A 54 2.22 -12.02 9.90
C ILE A 54 0.71 -11.97 10.19
N LYS A 55 0.29 -11.13 11.14
CA LYS A 55 -1.13 -10.94 11.48
C LYS A 55 -1.92 -10.24 10.38
N GLY A 56 -1.24 -9.51 9.50
CA GLY A 56 -1.80 -8.91 8.31
C GLY A 56 -2.92 -7.90 8.58
N PHE A 57 -3.81 -7.80 7.59
CA PHE A 57 -4.95 -6.88 7.58
C PHE A 57 -6.22 -7.73 7.65
N PRO A 58 -6.91 -7.79 8.80
CA PRO A 58 -8.21 -8.44 8.89
C PRO A 58 -9.23 -7.82 7.94
N TRP A 59 -10.39 -8.44 7.79
CA TRP A 59 -11.50 -7.91 7.00
C TRP A 59 -11.77 -6.43 7.28
N HIS A 60 -11.69 -5.60 6.25
CA HIS A 60 -11.95 -4.16 6.32
C HIS A 60 -12.54 -3.66 4.98
N PRO A 61 -13.37 -2.60 4.99
CA PRO A 61 -14.00 -2.08 3.78
C PRO A 61 -13.14 -1.03 3.07
N HIS A 62 -13.40 -0.85 1.77
CA HIS A 62 -12.98 0.29 0.95
C HIS A 62 -14.17 0.80 0.12
N ARG A 63 -14.15 2.07 -0.29
CA ARG A 63 -15.21 2.67 -1.14
C ARG A 63 -14.65 3.86 -1.92
N GLY A 64 -14.94 3.92 -3.22
CA GLY A 64 -14.62 5.08 -4.07
C GLY A 64 -13.12 5.23 -4.39
N ILE A 65 -12.35 4.16 -4.24
CA ILE A 65 -10.90 4.14 -4.42
C ILE A 65 -10.45 2.85 -5.10
N GLU A 66 -9.23 2.88 -5.61
CA GLU A 66 -8.51 1.71 -6.07
C GLU A 66 -7.32 1.44 -5.15
N THR A 67 -7.07 0.17 -4.86
CA THR A 67 -5.87 -0.25 -4.14
C THR A 67 -4.97 -1.05 -5.07
N ILE A 68 -3.71 -0.65 -5.15
CA ILE A 68 -2.70 -1.34 -5.96
C ILE A 68 -1.65 -1.92 -5.01
N THR A 69 -1.54 -3.24 -4.98
CA THR A 69 -0.50 -3.95 -4.22
C THR A 69 0.53 -4.52 -5.19
N TYR A 70 1.79 -4.13 -5.01
CA TYR A 70 2.93 -4.68 -5.74
C TYR A 70 3.89 -5.35 -4.77
N VAL A 71 4.18 -6.63 -4.97
CA VAL A 71 5.03 -7.40 -4.06
C VAL A 71 6.46 -7.42 -4.60
N LEU A 72 7.40 -6.77 -3.90
CA LEU A 72 8.82 -6.83 -4.25
C LEU A 72 9.45 -8.18 -3.90
N TYR A 73 9.21 -8.65 -2.67
CA TYR A 73 9.73 -9.91 -2.14
C TYR A 73 8.70 -10.59 -1.25
N GLY A 74 8.68 -11.93 -1.27
CA GLY A 74 7.72 -12.72 -0.52
C GLY A 74 6.39 -12.91 -1.27
N LYS A 75 5.31 -13.04 -0.50
CA LYS A 75 3.96 -13.24 -1.02
C LYS A 75 2.91 -12.65 -0.08
N VAL A 76 1.76 -12.27 -0.61
CA VAL A 76 0.60 -11.78 0.15
C VAL A 76 -0.62 -12.60 -0.23
N GLU A 77 -1.36 -13.09 0.76
CA GLU A 77 -2.65 -13.74 0.55
C GLU A 77 -3.77 -12.70 0.65
N HIS A 78 -4.74 -12.79 -0.25
CA HIS A 78 -5.86 -11.86 -0.34
C HIS A 78 -7.17 -12.64 -0.49
N GLY A 79 -8.23 -12.08 0.10
CA GLY A 79 -9.62 -12.44 -0.19
C GLY A 79 -10.53 -11.21 -0.10
N ASP A 80 -11.61 -11.19 -0.89
CA ASP A 80 -12.58 -10.11 -0.91
C ASP A 80 -14.02 -10.55 -0.64
N SER A 81 -14.93 -9.58 -0.51
CA SER A 81 -16.35 -9.80 -0.22
C SER A 81 -17.14 -10.39 -1.39
N MET A 82 -16.58 -10.42 -2.60
CA MET A 82 -17.17 -11.11 -3.77
C MET A 82 -16.76 -12.58 -3.84
N GLY A 83 -15.92 -13.04 -2.91
CA GLY A 83 -15.42 -14.41 -2.85
C GLY A 83 -14.17 -14.65 -3.67
N ASN A 84 -13.58 -13.61 -4.28
CA ASN A 84 -12.28 -13.76 -4.94
C ASN A 84 -11.21 -14.02 -3.88
N LYS A 85 -10.24 -14.87 -4.23
CA LYS A 85 -9.09 -15.21 -3.39
C LYS A 85 -7.86 -15.40 -4.27
N GLY A 86 -6.69 -15.08 -3.74
CA GLY A 86 -5.45 -15.29 -4.46
C GLY A 86 -4.21 -15.06 -3.60
N THR A 87 -3.07 -15.48 -4.15
CA THR A 87 -1.76 -15.18 -3.59
C THR A 87 -1.00 -14.31 -4.60
N ILE A 88 -0.55 -13.14 -4.16
CA ILE A 88 0.26 -12.22 -4.95
C ILE A 88 1.73 -12.57 -4.67
N HIS A 89 2.45 -13.06 -5.67
CA HIS A 89 3.86 -13.41 -5.53
C HIS A 89 4.79 -12.24 -5.87
N SER A 90 6.08 -12.40 -5.57
CA SER A 90 7.11 -11.41 -5.94
C SER A 90 7.06 -11.07 -7.43
N GLY A 91 7.08 -9.77 -7.74
CA GLY A 91 6.93 -9.22 -9.09
C GLY A 91 5.47 -9.16 -9.59
N ASN A 92 4.48 -9.65 -8.84
CA ASN A 92 3.08 -9.57 -9.23
C ASN A 92 2.41 -8.30 -8.70
N VAL A 93 1.33 -7.92 -9.38
CA VAL A 93 0.46 -6.79 -9.01
C VAL A 93 -0.95 -7.32 -8.79
N GLN A 94 -1.61 -6.85 -7.74
CA GLN A 94 -3.06 -6.82 -7.66
C GLN A 94 -3.54 -5.38 -7.80
N TRP A 95 -4.48 -5.15 -8.71
CA TRP A 95 -5.22 -3.90 -8.83
C TRP A 95 -6.68 -4.20 -8.50
N MET A 96 -7.18 -3.63 -7.41
CA MET A 96 -8.55 -3.85 -6.94
C MET A 96 -9.32 -2.52 -6.96
N THR A 97 -10.46 -2.52 -7.65
CA THR A 97 -11.39 -1.39 -7.73
C THR A 97 -12.55 -1.64 -6.75
N ALA A 98 -12.65 -0.81 -5.70
CA ALA A 98 -13.66 -0.99 -4.64
C ALA A 98 -15.01 -0.31 -4.92
N GLY A 99 -15.16 0.28 -6.11
CA GLY A 99 -16.34 1.01 -6.55
C GLY A 99 -16.04 2.44 -6.97
#